data_AF-A0A4Q3VF48-F1
#
_entry.id   AF-A0A4Q3VF48-F1
#
_cell.length_a   1.000
_cell.length_b   1.000
_cell.length_c   1.000
_cell.angle_alpha   90.00
_cell.angle_beta   90.00
_cell.angle_gamma   90.00
#
_symmetry.space_group_name_H-M   'P 1'
#
loop_
_entity.id
_entity.type
_entity.pdbx_description
1 polymer ?
#
loop_
_entity_poly.entity_id
_entity_poly.type
_entity_poly.pdbx_seq_one_letter_code
_entity_poly.pdbx_strand_id
1 'polypeptide(L)'
;MAVTTVAQFAAELSKPAGTLLDQLQAAGVKKSSAEDSLSESDKERLLDHLRSAHGTAAADRKKITLVKKSTTEIKQADASGKARTIQVEVRKKRTFVRRDDASGGDEASSASEEAELVRREEEAQAQAAELRQQEVELAAKVKAREDAERAAREAAEARRAEEQAAAEAAVAAQAAAAAAAEAAKPEQVAEARQRSSAAATAEAAALLIAAAV
;
A
#
# COMPACT_ATOMS: atom_id res chain seq x y z
N MET A 1 -5.49 49.26 37.48
CA MET A 1 -5.86 48.74 36.15
C MET A 1 -5.42 49.75 35.11
N ALA A 2 -4.77 49.30 34.03
CA ALA A 2 -4.33 50.18 32.94
C ALA A 2 -5.54 50.55 32.07
N VAL A 3 -5.70 51.84 31.78
CA VAL A 3 -6.74 52.33 30.88
C VAL A 3 -6.29 52.06 29.45
N THR A 4 -6.85 51.03 28.80
CA THR A 4 -6.56 50.69 27.40
C THR A 4 -7.55 51.39 26.48
N THR A 5 -7.08 52.05 25.42
CA THR A 5 -7.97 52.62 24.40
C THR A 5 -8.47 51.55 23.44
N VAL A 6 -9.55 51.83 22.71
CA VAL A 6 -10.09 50.91 21.70
C VAL A 6 -9.04 50.60 20.62
N ALA A 7 -8.26 51.58 20.19
CA ALA A 7 -7.17 51.38 19.22
C ALA A 7 -6.09 50.41 19.73
N GLN A 8 -5.67 50.55 20.98
CA GLN A 8 -4.67 49.67 21.60
C GLN A 8 -5.21 48.24 21.73
N PHE A 9 -6.45 48.10 22.21
CA PHE A 9 -7.08 46.79 22.36
C PHE A 9 -7.32 46.10 21.00
N ALA A 10 -7.66 46.86 19.96
CA ALA A 10 -7.78 46.33 18.61
C ALA A 10 -6.44 45.79 18.07
N ALA A 11 -5.35 46.52 18.33
CA ALA A 11 -4.00 46.11 17.93
C ALA A 11 -3.56 44.83 18.66
N GLU A 12 -3.84 44.70 19.95
CA GLU A 12 -3.59 43.49 20.74
C GLU A 12 -4.32 42.27 20.15
N LEU A 13 -5.58 42.46 19.74
CA LEU A 13 -6.39 41.41 19.12
C LEU A 13 -6.11 41.21 17.63
N SER A 14 -5.17 41.97 17.05
CA SER A 14 -4.88 41.98 15.60
C SER A 14 -6.14 42.17 14.74
N LYS A 15 -7.03 43.07 15.17
CA LYS A 15 -8.27 43.41 14.45
C LYS A 15 -8.28 44.89 14.07
N PRO A 16 -8.94 45.27 12.95
CA PRO A 16 -9.18 46.68 12.66
C PRO A 16 -10.02 47.35 13.74
N ALA A 17 -9.64 48.56 14.15
CA ALA A 17 -10.36 49.33 15.19
C ALA A 17 -11.83 49.57 14.82
N GLY A 18 -12.14 49.75 13.53
CA GLY A 18 -13.52 49.90 13.05
C GLY A 18 -14.38 48.66 13.34
N THR A 19 -13.87 47.46 13.06
CA THR A 19 -14.59 46.21 13.36
C THR A 19 -14.84 46.03 14.86
N LEU A 20 -13.89 46.44 15.69
CA LEU A 20 -14.05 46.37 17.14
C LEU A 20 -15.10 47.37 17.65
N LEU A 21 -15.15 48.58 17.08
CA LEU A 21 -16.18 49.56 17.38
C LEU A 21 -17.59 49.05 17.01
N ASP A 22 -17.74 48.43 15.84
CA ASP A 22 -19.01 47.83 15.41
C ASP A 22 -19.47 46.73 16.39
N GLN A 23 -18.54 45.90 16.85
CA GLN A 23 -18.82 44.84 17.83
C GLN A 23 -19.17 45.39 19.21
N LEU A 24 -18.49 46.44 19.66
CA LEU A 24 -18.80 47.11 20.92
C LEU A 24 -20.20 47.75 20.86
N GLN A 25 -20.56 48.39 19.74
CA GLN A 25 -21.89 48.93 19.54
C GLN A 25 -22.98 47.85 19.50
N ALA A 26 -22.71 46.72 18.83
CA ALA A 26 -23.60 45.56 18.82
C ALA A 26 -23.77 44.92 20.21
N ALA A 27 -22.74 45.01 21.06
CA ALA A 27 -22.77 44.61 22.46
C ALA A 27 -23.44 45.65 23.40
N GLY A 28 -23.93 46.78 22.86
CA GLY A 28 -24.61 47.83 23.63
C GLY A 28 -23.66 48.82 24.32
N VAL A 29 -22.37 48.77 24.02
CA VAL A 29 -21.34 49.68 24.54
C VAL A 29 -21.26 50.91 23.61
N LYS A 30 -21.69 52.07 24.11
CA LYS A 30 -21.73 53.35 23.36
C LYS A 30 -20.35 54.01 23.28
N LYS A 31 -19.44 53.43 22.50
CA LYS A 31 -18.14 54.02 22.14
C LYS A 31 -18.10 54.25 20.63
N SER A 32 -17.60 55.41 20.22
CA SER A 32 -17.68 55.88 18.83
C SER A 32 -16.32 56.26 18.25
N SER A 33 -15.30 56.42 19.08
CA SER A 33 -13.95 56.77 18.65
C SER A 33 -12.92 55.70 19.02
N ALA A 34 -11.88 55.57 18.21
CA ALA A 34 -10.76 54.68 18.49
C ALA A 34 -9.94 55.11 19.72
N GLU A 35 -10.02 56.39 20.09
CA GLU A 35 -9.34 56.96 21.26
C GLU A 35 -10.13 56.79 22.57
N ASP A 36 -11.35 56.24 22.50
CA ASP A 36 -12.17 56.06 23.68
C ASP A 36 -11.54 55.04 24.64
N SER A 37 -11.63 55.32 25.94
CA SER A 37 -11.19 54.39 26.97
C SER A 37 -12.16 53.22 27.12
N LEU A 38 -11.59 52.01 27.25
CA LEU A 38 -12.34 50.77 27.41
C LEU A 38 -12.24 50.26 28.85
N SER A 39 -13.38 50.09 29.53
CA SER A 39 -13.44 49.52 30.87
C SER A 39 -13.48 47.98 30.84
N GLU A 40 -13.21 47.34 31.99
CA GLU A 40 -13.35 45.87 32.10
C GLU A 40 -14.79 45.41 31.85
N SER A 41 -15.78 46.16 32.33
CA SER A 41 -17.19 45.88 32.08
C SER A 41 -17.58 45.93 30.59
N ASP A 42 -16.94 46.79 29.81
CA ASP A 42 -17.17 46.88 28.37
C ASP A 42 -16.55 45.68 27.63
N LYS A 43 -15.38 45.21 28.10
CA LYS A 43 -14.74 43.98 27.60
C LYS A 43 -15.61 42.76 27.87
N GLU A 44 -16.19 42.64 29.07
CA GLU A 44 -17.09 41.54 29.42
C GLU A 44 -18.34 41.51 28.53
N ARG A 45 -19.00 42.66 28.30
CA ARG A 45 -20.15 42.76 27.38
C ARG A 45 -19.80 42.34 25.96
N LEU A 46 -18.63 42.76 25.46
CA LEU A 46 -18.14 42.32 24.16
C LEU A 46 -17.97 40.80 24.12
N LEU A 47 -17.37 40.20 25.16
CA LEU A 47 -17.19 38.75 25.24
C LEU A 47 -18.53 38.00 25.28
N ASP A 48 -19.52 38.51 26.01
CA ASP A 48 -20.85 37.90 26.06
C ASP A 48 -21.59 37.99 24.72
N HIS A 49 -21.50 39.14 24.05
CA HIS A 49 -22.02 39.30 22.69
C HIS A 49 -21.34 38.33 21.72
N LEU A 50 -20.02 38.21 21.75
CA LEU A 50 -19.30 37.27 20.88
C LEU A 50 -19.65 35.81 21.21
N ARG A 51 -19.77 35.44 22.50
CA ARG A 51 -20.17 34.09 22.90
C ARG A 51 -21.59 33.75 22.45
N SER A 52 -22.51 34.69 22.51
CA SER A 52 -23.88 34.51 22.01
C SER A 52 -23.95 34.47 20.48
N ALA A 53 -23.27 35.38 19.77
CA ALA A 53 -23.22 35.43 18.31
C ALA A 53 -22.58 34.18 17.69
N HIS A 54 -21.51 33.67 18.30
CA HIS A 54 -20.86 32.43 17.86
C HIS A 54 -21.54 31.16 18.43
N GLY A 55 -22.59 31.32 19.24
CA GLY A 55 -23.36 30.22 19.80
C GLY A 55 -22.59 29.34 20.79
N THR A 56 -21.51 29.84 21.38
CA THR A 56 -20.73 29.16 22.43
C THR A 56 -21.32 29.36 23.82
N ALA A 57 -22.23 30.33 23.99
CA ALA A 57 -22.95 30.59 25.24
C ALA A 57 -24.06 29.55 25.55
N ALA A 58 -24.56 28.82 24.55
CA ALA A 58 -25.61 27.83 24.75
C ALA A 58 -25.01 26.47 25.16
N ALA A 59 -25.31 26.03 26.38
CA ALA A 59 -25.02 24.68 26.88
C ALA A 59 -25.66 23.55 26.02
N ASP A 60 -26.60 23.91 25.15
CA ASP A 60 -27.40 22.97 24.36
C ASP A 60 -26.70 22.41 23.11
N ARG A 61 -25.57 22.99 22.69
CA ARG A 61 -24.79 22.43 21.56
C ARG A 61 -23.66 21.52 22.03
N LYS A 62 -23.99 20.55 22.88
CA LYS A 62 -23.10 19.43 23.24
C LYS A 62 -22.63 18.62 22.03
N LYS A 63 -23.28 18.72 20.86
CA LYS A 63 -22.98 17.91 19.66
C LYS A 63 -22.80 18.80 18.41
N ILE A 64 -21.66 18.66 17.75
CA ILE A 64 -21.34 19.27 16.45
C ILE A 64 -21.15 18.17 15.42
N THR A 65 -21.82 18.25 14.27
CA THR A 65 -21.66 17.27 13.17
C THR A 65 -20.91 17.91 12.01
N LEU A 66 -19.72 17.40 11.69
CA LEU A 66 -18.96 17.73 10.49
C LEU A 66 -19.33 16.74 9.38
N VAL A 67 -19.75 17.24 8.22
CA VAL A 67 -19.99 16.40 7.03
C VAL A 67 -18.96 16.78 5.96
N LYS A 68 -18.19 15.79 5.49
CA LYS A 68 -17.23 15.95 4.39
C LYS A 68 -17.73 15.18 3.17
N LYS A 69 -17.90 15.89 2.04
CA LYS A 69 -18.15 15.28 0.74
C LYS A 69 -16.80 14.96 0.09
N SER A 70 -16.64 13.72 -0.35
CA SER A 70 -15.51 13.28 -1.17
C SER A 70 -16.07 12.64 -2.42
N THR A 71 -15.68 13.14 -3.59
CA THR A 71 -16.12 12.60 -4.88
C THR A 71 -14.93 11.94 -5.56
N THR A 72 -15.05 10.66 -5.90
CA THR A 72 -14.02 9.89 -6.61
C THR A 72 -14.58 9.39 -7.93
N GLU A 73 -13.74 9.36 -8.97
CA GLU A 73 -14.12 8.89 -10.30
C GLU A 73 -13.68 7.44 -10.50
N ILE A 74 -14.61 6.55 -10.87
CA ILE A 74 -14.30 5.20 -11.33
C ILE A 74 -14.48 5.15 -12.84
N LYS A 75 -13.38 4.88 -13.55
CA LYS A 75 -13.39 4.64 -15.00
C LYS A 75 -13.43 3.14 -15.22
N GLN A 76 -14.57 2.62 -15.67
CA GLN A 76 -14.75 1.18 -15.92
C GLN A 76 -15.48 0.97 -17.25
N ALA A 77 -15.07 -0.08 -17.97
CA ALA A 77 -15.83 -0.57 -19.12
C ALA A 77 -17.03 -1.40 -18.61
N ASP A 78 -18.23 -1.04 -19.05
CA ASP A 78 -19.43 -1.82 -18.77
C ASP A 78 -19.29 -3.22 -19.40
N ALA A 79 -20.11 -4.21 -19.01
CA ALA A 79 -20.02 -5.60 -19.52
C ALA A 79 -20.11 -5.71 -21.06
N SER A 80 -20.60 -4.66 -21.73
CA SER A 80 -20.69 -4.52 -23.19
C SER A 80 -19.49 -3.78 -23.84
N GLY A 81 -18.40 -3.53 -23.10
CA GLY A 81 -17.15 -2.93 -23.59
C GLY A 81 -17.15 -1.40 -23.71
N LYS A 82 -18.27 -0.73 -23.40
CA LYS A 82 -18.37 0.74 -23.49
C LYS A 82 -17.82 1.40 -22.22
N ALA A 83 -16.83 2.29 -22.36
CA ALA A 83 -16.26 3.03 -21.24
C ALA A 83 -17.27 4.00 -20.62
N ARG A 84 -17.44 3.92 -19.29
CA ARG A 84 -18.24 4.87 -18.51
C ARG A 84 -17.42 5.41 -17.34
N THR A 85 -17.59 6.70 -17.09
CA THR A 85 -17.12 7.36 -15.88
C THR A 85 -18.27 7.38 -14.87
N ILE A 86 -18.07 6.73 -13.74
CA ILE A 86 -19.02 6.73 -12.62
C ILE A 86 -18.46 7.67 -11.55
N GLN A 87 -19.19 8.73 -11.23
CA GLN A 87 -18.85 9.59 -10.10
C GLN A 87 -19.41 8.98 -8.82
N VAL A 88 -18.53 8.57 -7.91
CA VAL A 88 -18.89 8.04 -6.60
C VAL A 88 -18.75 9.16 -5.58
N GLU A 89 -19.88 9.62 -5.03
CA GLU A 89 -19.87 10.58 -3.92
C GLU A 89 -19.97 9.84 -2.58
N VAL A 90 -18.94 9.95 -1.74
CA VAL A 90 -18.97 9.49 -0.35
C VAL A 90 -19.17 10.68 0.57
N ARG A 91 -20.20 10.61 1.43
CA ARG A 91 -20.47 11.63 2.46
C ARG A 91 -20.07 11.09 3.83
N LYS A 92 -18.92 11.55 4.34
CA LYS A 92 -18.41 11.15 5.66
C LYS A 92 -18.97 12.06 6.73
N LYS A 93 -19.71 11.51 7.69
CA LYS A 93 -20.23 12.20 8.87
C LYS A 93 -19.28 11.96 10.05
N ARG A 94 -18.80 13.03 10.70
CA ARG A 94 -18.08 12.97 11.98
C ARG A 94 -18.85 13.79 13.01
N THR A 95 -19.28 13.16 14.10
CA THR A 95 -19.96 13.84 15.20
C THR A 95 -18.98 14.05 16.35
N PHE A 96 -18.75 15.30 16.73
CA PHE A 96 -17.97 15.67 17.91
C PHE A 96 -18.94 16.03 19.03
N VAL A 97 -18.69 15.50 20.22
CA VAL A 97 -19.42 15.88 21.42
C VAL A 97 -18.46 16.69 22.28
N ARG A 98 -18.89 17.87 22.75
CA ARG A 98 -18.10 18.68 23.70
C ARG A 98 -18.07 17.90 25.00
N ARG A 99 -16.87 17.43 25.37
CA ARG A 99 -16.58 16.83 26.66
C ARG A 99 -16.13 17.98 27.54
N ASP A 100 -16.86 18.22 28.62
CA ASP A 100 -16.70 19.40 29.46
C ASP A 100 -15.42 19.25 30.31
N ASP A 101 -14.25 19.56 29.76
CA ASP A 101 -12.98 19.66 30.53
C ASP A 101 -12.93 20.91 31.44
N ALA A 102 -14.09 21.46 31.84
CA ALA A 102 -14.17 22.74 32.55
C ALA A 102 -15.33 22.82 33.56
N SER A 103 -15.64 21.72 34.26
CA SER A 103 -16.38 21.80 35.52
C SER A 103 -15.56 21.10 36.60
N GLY A 104 -14.76 21.89 37.32
CA GLY A 104 -14.11 21.45 38.55
C GLY A 104 -15.14 21.15 39.63
N GLY A 105 -14.91 20.05 40.35
CA GLY A 105 -15.52 19.78 41.65
C GLY A 105 -16.53 18.64 41.69
N ASP A 106 -16.08 17.39 41.47
CA ASP A 106 -16.59 16.24 42.23
C ASP A 106 -15.48 15.19 42.34
N GLU A 107 -14.75 15.19 43.47
CA GLU A 107 -13.63 14.26 43.75
C GLU A 107 -14.07 12.78 43.80
N ALA A 108 -15.38 12.51 43.85
CA ALA A 108 -15.95 11.17 43.73
C ALA A 108 -16.21 10.73 42.27
N SER A 109 -16.45 11.69 41.36
CA SER A 109 -16.59 11.45 39.91
C SER A 109 -15.23 11.27 39.24
N SER A 110 -14.20 12.02 39.67
CA SER A 110 -12.84 11.91 39.12
C SER A 110 -12.21 10.53 39.31
N ALA A 111 -12.40 9.89 40.47
CA ALA A 111 -11.88 8.54 40.73
C ALA A 111 -12.58 7.45 39.90
N SER A 112 -13.88 7.61 39.60
CA SER A 112 -14.60 6.71 38.71
C SER A 112 -14.24 6.93 37.23
N GLU A 113 -14.00 8.18 36.85
CA GLU A 113 -13.55 8.56 35.51
C GLU A 113 -12.11 8.08 35.22
N GLU A 114 -11.19 8.19 36.20
CA GLU A 114 -9.84 7.61 36.09
C GLU A 114 -9.87 6.09 35.95
N ALA A 115 -10.74 5.39 36.70
CA ALA A 115 -10.90 3.95 36.56
C ALA A 115 -11.47 3.54 35.19
N GLU A 116 -12.39 4.33 34.62
CA GLU A 116 -12.94 4.09 33.28
C GLU A 116 -11.92 4.40 32.18
N LEU A 117 -11.08 5.43 32.37
CA LEU A 117 -9.97 5.75 31.48
C LEU A 117 -8.91 4.63 31.47
N VAL A 118 -8.49 4.14 32.63
CA VAL A 118 -7.54 3.02 32.74
C VAL A 118 -8.10 1.78 32.04
N ARG A 119 -9.37 1.43 32.29
CA ARG A 119 -10.01 0.29 31.61
C ARG A 119 -10.03 0.46 30.08
N ARG A 120 -10.31 1.68 29.60
CA ARG A 120 -10.32 1.98 28.17
C ARG A 120 -8.93 1.93 27.55
N GLU A 121 -7.90 2.35 28.29
CA GLU A 121 -6.51 2.26 27.88
C GLU A 121 -6.05 0.80 27.82
N GLU A 122 -6.41 -0.03 28.80
CA GLU A 122 -6.14 -1.46 28.79
C GLU A 122 -6.84 -2.18 27.62
N GLU A 123 -8.10 -1.86 27.34
CA GLU A 123 -8.83 -2.38 26.19
C GLU A 123 -8.18 -1.95 24.85
N ALA A 124 -7.71 -0.70 24.76
CA ALA A 124 -6.99 -0.20 23.59
C ALA A 124 -5.62 -0.88 23.42
N GLN A 125 -4.91 -1.13 24.52
CA GLN A 125 -3.63 -1.84 24.52
C GLN A 125 -3.82 -3.31 24.13
N ALA A 126 -4.88 -3.97 24.61
CA ALA A 126 -5.23 -5.33 24.22
C ALA A 126 -5.53 -5.44 22.72
N GLN A 127 -6.33 -4.52 22.17
CA GLN A 127 -6.59 -4.47 20.72
C GLN A 127 -5.31 -4.20 19.92
N ALA A 128 -4.45 -3.29 20.38
CA ALA A 128 -3.17 -3.02 19.71
C ALA A 128 -2.23 -4.23 19.76
N ALA A 129 -2.23 -4.99 20.86
CA ALA A 129 -1.45 -6.22 20.98
C ALA A 129 -1.97 -7.31 20.03
N GLU A 130 -3.28 -7.47 19.91
CA GLU A 130 -3.90 -8.43 18.98
C GLU A 130 -3.58 -8.07 17.51
N LEU A 131 -3.69 -6.79 17.14
CA LEU A 131 -3.28 -6.33 15.81
C LEU A 131 -1.82 -6.62 15.53
N ARG A 132 -0.91 -6.36 16.48
CA ARG A 132 0.52 -6.69 16.30
C ARG A 132 0.75 -8.19 16.13
N GLN A 133 0.01 -9.05 16.84
CA GLN A 133 0.11 -10.49 16.66
C GLN A 133 -0.34 -10.90 15.25
N GLN A 134 -1.47 -10.37 14.77
CA GLN A 134 -1.96 -10.63 13.42
C GLN A 134 -0.99 -10.13 12.34
N GLU A 135 -0.38 -8.96 12.52
CA GLU A 135 0.65 -8.44 11.61
C GLU A 135 1.88 -9.34 11.55
N VAL A 136 2.37 -9.83 12.71
CA VAL A 136 3.50 -10.76 12.76
C VAL A 136 3.17 -12.08 12.09
N GLU A 137 1.96 -12.63 12.30
CA GLU A 137 1.52 -13.87 11.67
C GLU A 137 1.40 -13.73 10.14
N LEU A 138 0.80 -12.63 9.66
CA LEU A 138 0.71 -12.34 8.24
C LEU A 138 2.09 -12.14 7.61
N ALA A 139 3.00 -11.43 8.28
CA ALA A 139 4.36 -11.24 7.82
C ALA A 139 5.13 -12.57 7.74
N ALA A 140 4.97 -13.45 8.73
CA ALA A 140 5.56 -14.79 8.73
C ALA A 140 5.01 -15.64 7.55
N LYS A 141 3.70 -15.57 7.29
CA LYS A 141 3.06 -16.30 6.18
C LYS A 141 3.53 -15.79 4.81
N VAL A 142 3.72 -14.48 4.66
CA VAL A 142 4.28 -13.91 3.42
C VAL A 142 5.70 -14.40 3.20
N LYS A 143 6.57 -14.31 4.22
CA LYS A 143 7.95 -14.82 4.12
C LYS A 143 8.01 -16.31 3.76
N ALA A 144 7.20 -17.14 4.44
CA ALA A 144 7.14 -18.57 4.14
C ALA A 144 6.70 -18.86 2.69
N ARG A 145 5.77 -18.06 2.14
CA ARG A 145 5.35 -18.17 0.74
C ARG A 145 6.45 -17.75 -0.23
N GLU A 146 7.15 -16.65 0.06
CA GLU A 146 8.25 -16.16 -0.76
C GLU A 146 9.43 -17.15 -0.78
N ASP A 147 9.76 -17.73 0.36
CA ASP A 147 10.82 -18.74 0.47
C ASP A 147 10.44 -20.03 -0.27
N ALA A 148 9.19 -20.48 -0.15
CA ALA A 148 8.68 -21.63 -0.89
C ALA A 148 8.67 -21.37 -2.42
N GLU A 149 8.30 -20.17 -2.85
CA GLU A 149 8.33 -19.80 -4.27
C GLU A 149 9.77 -19.73 -4.79
N ARG A 150 10.71 -19.20 -4.01
CA ARG A 150 12.13 -19.17 -4.36
C ARG A 150 12.70 -20.58 -4.51
N ALA A 151 12.46 -21.45 -3.52
CA ALA A 151 12.90 -22.85 -3.58
C ALA A 151 12.28 -23.59 -4.78
N ALA A 152 11.00 -23.34 -5.10
CA ALA A 152 10.35 -23.92 -6.26
C ALA A 152 10.96 -23.43 -7.58
N ARG A 153 11.32 -22.14 -7.68
CA ARG A 153 12.00 -21.58 -8.86
C ARG A 153 13.40 -22.17 -9.04
N GLU A 154 14.18 -22.25 -7.97
CA GLU A 154 15.53 -22.84 -7.99
C GLU A 154 15.48 -24.33 -8.37
N ALA A 155 14.53 -25.09 -7.82
CA ALA A 155 14.34 -26.50 -8.19
C ALA A 155 13.89 -26.68 -9.64
N ALA A 156 13.04 -25.78 -10.16
CA ALA A 156 12.63 -25.81 -11.56
C ALA A 156 13.78 -25.45 -12.51
N GLU A 157 14.63 -24.51 -12.13
CA GLU A 157 15.83 -24.14 -12.90
C GLU A 157 16.86 -25.28 -12.90
N ALA A 158 17.11 -25.92 -11.76
CA ALA A 158 17.98 -27.09 -11.67
C ALA A 158 17.50 -28.23 -12.56
N ARG A 159 16.19 -28.55 -12.54
CA ARG A 159 15.61 -29.57 -13.44
C ARG A 159 15.77 -29.23 -14.91
N ARG A 160 15.55 -27.96 -15.29
CA ARG A 160 15.75 -27.52 -16.68
C ARG A 160 17.22 -27.64 -17.11
N ALA A 161 18.16 -27.30 -16.23
CA ALA A 161 19.59 -27.45 -16.50
C ALA A 161 19.98 -28.93 -16.66
N GLU A 162 19.46 -29.82 -15.81
CA GLU A 162 19.68 -31.27 -15.94
C GLU A 162 19.07 -31.84 -17.24
N GLU A 163 17.85 -31.43 -17.60
CA GLU A 163 17.20 -31.83 -18.85
C GLU A 163 17.98 -31.33 -20.08
N GLN A 164 18.48 -30.09 -20.05
CA GLN A 164 19.31 -29.53 -21.12
C GLN A 164 20.64 -30.29 -21.25
N ALA A 165 21.34 -30.54 -20.14
CA ALA A 165 22.58 -31.30 -20.14
C ALA A 165 22.38 -32.74 -20.64
N ALA A 166 21.27 -33.40 -20.25
CA ALA A 166 20.93 -34.73 -20.75
C ALA A 166 20.60 -34.72 -22.25
N ALA A 167 19.88 -33.70 -22.73
CA ALA A 167 19.57 -33.54 -24.15
C ALA A 167 20.85 -33.29 -24.98
N GLU A 168 21.75 -32.43 -24.53
CA GLU A 168 23.04 -32.17 -25.17
C GLU A 168 23.91 -33.42 -25.20
N ALA A 169 23.98 -34.18 -24.10
CA ALA A 169 24.70 -35.45 -24.05
C ALA A 169 24.11 -36.49 -25.02
N ALA A 170 22.77 -36.57 -25.14
CA ALA A 170 22.10 -37.46 -26.07
C ALA A 170 22.37 -37.07 -27.54
N VAL A 171 22.37 -35.78 -27.86
CA VAL A 171 22.71 -35.27 -29.21
C VAL A 171 24.19 -35.57 -29.52
N ALA A 172 25.10 -35.34 -28.58
CA ALA A 172 26.52 -35.65 -28.76
C ALA A 172 26.76 -37.16 -28.95
N ALA A 173 26.07 -38.02 -28.19
CA ALA A 173 26.14 -39.47 -28.35
C ALA A 173 25.61 -39.94 -29.71
N GLN A 174 24.49 -39.37 -30.19
CA GLN A 174 23.96 -39.67 -31.53
C GLN A 174 24.92 -39.21 -32.63
N ALA A 175 25.52 -38.02 -32.50
CA ALA A 175 26.51 -37.52 -33.45
C ALA A 175 27.77 -38.40 -33.50
N ALA A 176 28.26 -38.85 -32.34
CA ALA A 176 29.40 -39.77 -32.24
C ALA A 176 29.09 -41.15 -32.85
N ALA A 177 27.89 -41.69 -32.61
CA ALA A 177 27.45 -42.96 -33.20
C ALA A 177 27.29 -42.85 -34.73
N ALA A 178 26.76 -41.73 -35.23
CA ALA A 178 26.65 -41.48 -36.67
C ALA A 178 28.04 -41.36 -37.34
N ALA A 179 28.98 -40.64 -36.71
CA ALA A 179 30.35 -40.53 -37.20
C ALA A 179 31.09 -41.88 -37.21
N ALA A 180 30.92 -42.71 -36.18
CA ALA A 180 31.49 -44.07 -36.15
C ALA A 180 30.89 -44.99 -37.23
N ALA A 181 29.58 -44.89 -37.48
CA ALA A 181 28.92 -45.65 -38.54
C ALA A 181 29.34 -45.19 -39.95
N GLU A 182 29.66 -43.91 -40.14
CA GLU A 182 30.19 -43.39 -41.40
C GLU A 182 31.65 -43.83 -41.64
N ALA A 183 32.48 -43.86 -40.59
CA ALA A 183 33.86 -44.33 -40.66
C ALA A 183 34.01 -45.84 -40.93
N ALA A 184 33.03 -46.67 -40.56
CA ALA A 184 33.04 -48.12 -40.80
C ALA A 184 32.61 -48.53 -42.22
N LYS A 185 31.93 -47.66 -42.98
CA LYS A 185 31.51 -47.92 -44.37
C LYS A 185 32.68 -48.11 -45.36
N PRO A 186 33.77 -47.33 -45.35
CA PRO A 186 34.89 -47.55 -46.27
C PRO A 186 35.65 -48.86 -46.02
N GLU A 187 35.76 -49.33 -44.77
CA GLU A 187 36.40 -50.61 -44.45
C GLU A 187 35.60 -51.81 -44.97
N GLN A 188 34.27 -51.81 -44.82
CA GLN A 188 33.44 -52.92 -45.32
C GLN A 188 33.40 -52.99 -46.85
N VAL A 189 33.45 -51.84 -47.54
CA VAL A 189 33.52 -51.78 -49.01
C VAL A 189 34.91 -52.23 -49.50
N ALA A 190 35.98 -51.93 -48.77
CA ALA A 190 37.32 -52.40 -49.08
C ALA A 190 37.45 -53.92 -48.88
N GLU A 191 36.92 -54.46 -47.78
CA GLU A 191 36.97 -55.91 -47.50
C GLU A 191 36.09 -56.71 -48.48
N ALA A 192 34.93 -56.19 -48.87
CA ALA A 192 34.08 -56.81 -49.89
C ALA A 192 34.75 -56.85 -51.28
N ARG A 193 35.51 -55.81 -51.65
CA ARG A 193 36.30 -55.77 -52.90
C ARG A 193 37.48 -56.73 -52.88
N GLN A 194 38.12 -56.92 -51.72
CA GLN A 194 39.21 -57.89 -51.57
C GLN A 194 38.70 -59.34 -51.62
N ARG A 195 37.54 -59.63 -51.03
CA ARG A 195 36.93 -60.97 -51.14
C ARG A 195 36.47 -61.28 -52.56
N SER A 196 35.92 -60.31 -53.29
CA SER A 196 35.51 -60.53 -54.68
C SER A 196 36.69 -60.68 -55.64
N SER A 197 37.80 -59.96 -55.42
CA SER A 197 39.02 -60.16 -56.22
C SER A 197 39.74 -61.47 -55.89
N ALA A 198 39.72 -61.92 -54.63
CA ALA A 198 40.21 -63.24 -54.23
C ALA A 198 39.36 -64.38 -54.84
N ALA A 199 38.03 -64.23 -54.89
CA ALA A 199 37.15 -65.19 -55.54
C ALA A 199 37.39 -65.25 -57.06
N ALA A 200 37.53 -64.09 -57.72
CA ALA A 200 37.77 -64.04 -59.16
C ALA A 200 39.15 -64.61 -59.55
N THR A 201 40.17 -64.43 -58.72
CA THR A 201 41.50 -65.03 -58.95
C THR A 201 41.52 -66.54 -58.68
N ALA A 202 40.74 -67.03 -57.70
CA ALA A 202 40.56 -68.46 -57.48
C ALA A 202 39.80 -69.13 -58.64
N GLU A 203 38.77 -68.47 -59.18
CA GLU A 203 38.01 -68.96 -60.33
C GLU A 203 38.84 -68.95 -61.63
N ALA A 204 39.64 -67.90 -61.85
CA ALA A 204 40.59 -67.85 -62.96
C ALA A 204 41.69 -68.90 -62.85
N ALA A 205 42.20 -69.17 -61.65
CA ALA A 205 43.18 -70.24 -61.41
C ALA A 205 42.57 -71.64 -61.63
N ALA A 206 41.32 -71.86 -61.25
CA ALA A 206 40.61 -73.11 -61.51
C ALA A 206 40.37 -73.35 -63.00
N LEU A 207 40.06 -72.31 -63.77
CA LEU A 207 39.91 -72.37 -65.24
C LEU A 207 41.23 -72.65 -65.96
N LEU A 208 42.35 -72.14 -65.45
CA LEU A 208 43.69 -72.36 -66.01
C LEU A 208 44.20 -73.79 -65.73
N ILE A 209 43.84 -74.37 -64.59
CA ILE A 209 44.12 -75.78 -64.26
C ILE A 209 43.24 -76.73 -65.08
N ALA A 210 41.99 -76.36 -65.37
CA ALA A 210 41.08 -77.15 -66.20
C ALA A 210 41.43 -77.11 -67.71
N ALA A 211 42.18 -76.10 -68.17
CA ALA A 211 42.66 -75.99 -69.55
C ALA A 211 44.02 -76.69 -69.80
N ALA A 212 44.65 -77.24 -68.75
CA ALA A 212 45.95 -77.91 -68.80
C ALA A 212 45.88 -79.45 -68.70
N VAL A 213 44.67 -80.03 -68.83
CA VAL A 213 44.40 -81.48 -68.91
C VAL A 213 43.73 -81.78 -70.24
#